data_AF-A0A7S0H9W1-F1
#
_entry.id   AF-A0A7S0H9W1-F1
#
_cell.length_a   1.000
_cell.length_b   1.000
_cell.length_c   1.000
_cell.angle_alpha   90.00
_cell.angle_beta   90.00
_cell.angle_gamma   90.00
#
_symmetry.space_group_name_H-M   'P 1'
#
loop_
_entity.id
_entity.type
_entity.pdbx_description
1 polymer ?
#
loop_
_entity_poly.entity_id
_entity_poly.type
_entity_poly.pdbx_seq_one_letter_code
_entity_poly.pdbx_strand_id
1 'polypeptide(L)'
;ERGVGQVKLLMPKGGGEEDSTARLVMRVENVGRLILNAPLLPSTTLVERPTDNTLRLVLYSSESASASCAKPGHFVLRVKIPAEAEALQAAINKCVSNLQK
;
A
#
# COMPACT_ATOMS: atom_id res chain seq x y z
N GLU A 1 -3.63 -0.96 16.71
CA GLU A 1 -3.03 -1.41 15.44
C GLU A 1 -3.89 -2.51 14.81
N ARG A 2 -3.89 -2.68 13.48
CA ARG A 2 -4.65 -3.76 12.80
C ARG A 2 -3.87 -5.09 12.68
N GLY A 3 -2.55 -5.06 12.82
CA GLY A 3 -1.69 -6.24 12.82
C GLY A 3 -0.25 -5.89 12.41
N VAL A 4 0.65 -6.85 12.58
CA VAL A 4 2.08 -6.76 12.22
C VAL A 4 2.38 -7.85 11.20
N GLY A 5 3.25 -7.55 10.23
CA GLY A 5 3.69 -8.49 9.21
C GLY A 5 4.34 -7.82 8.01
N GLN A 6 4.52 -8.60 6.95
CA GLN A 6 5.18 -8.14 5.73
C GLN A 6 4.20 -7.42 4.81
N VAL A 7 4.54 -6.18 4.45
CA VAL A 7 3.86 -5.43 3.39
C VAL A 7 4.49 -5.80 2.04
N LYS A 8 3.65 -6.08 1.04
CA LYS A 8 4.07 -6.43 -0.31
C LYS A 8 3.40 -5.51 -1.31
N LEU A 9 4.19 -4.99 -2.26
CA LEU A 9 3.69 -4.32 -3.45
C LEU A 9 3.61 -5.36 -4.58
N LEU A 10 2.40 -5.66 -5.04
CA LEU A 10 2.15 -6.63 -6.10
C LEU A 10 1.96 -5.89 -7.42
N MET A 11 2.77 -6.26 -8.42
CA MET A 11 2.66 -5.78 -9.79
C MET A 11 1.98 -6.85 -10.66
N PRO A 12 0.97 -6.49 -11.47
CA PRO A 12 0.33 -7.44 -12.38
C PRO A 12 1.31 -7.90 -13.47
N LYS A 13 1.33 -9.21 -13.75
CA LYS A 13 2.16 -9.82 -14.80
C LYS A 13 1.37 -9.96 -16.11
N GLY A 14 1.05 -8.83 -16.75
CA GLY A 14 0.67 -8.72 -18.18
C GLY A 14 -0.72 -9.22 -18.65
N GLY A 15 -1.40 -8.39 -19.45
CA GLY A 15 -2.03 -8.81 -20.71
C GLY A 15 -3.56 -8.91 -20.80
N GLY A 16 -4.33 -8.81 -19.72
CA GLY A 16 -5.79 -8.95 -19.76
C GLY A 16 -6.52 -7.81 -19.06
N GLU A 17 -7.43 -7.17 -19.80
CA GLU A 17 -8.56 -6.37 -19.27
C GLU A 17 -9.26 -7.23 -18.19
N GLU A 18 -9.37 -6.86 -16.92
CA GLU A 18 -10.18 -5.75 -16.39
C GLU A 18 -9.67 -5.16 -15.06
N ASP A 19 -8.56 -5.63 -14.46
CA ASP A 19 -8.19 -5.19 -13.10
C ASP A 19 -6.68 -5.26 -12.80
N SER A 20 -5.86 -4.90 -13.79
CA SER A 20 -4.39 -4.93 -13.70
C SER A 20 -3.81 -3.70 -12.99
N THR A 21 -4.34 -3.34 -11.82
CA THR A 21 -3.73 -2.29 -10.97
C THR A 21 -2.76 -2.90 -9.98
N ALA A 22 -1.64 -2.21 -9.72
CA ALA A 22 -0.73 -2.60 -8.65
C ALA A 22 -1.43 -2.52 -7.30
N ARG A 23 -1.08 -3.38 -6.34
CA ARG A 23 -1.77 -3.44 -5.04
C ARG A 23 -0.79 -3.54 -3.88
N LEU A 24 -1.11 -2.86 -2.79
CA LEU A 24 -0.49 -3.08 -1.49
C LEU A 24 -1.25 -4.14 -0.71
N VAL A 25 -0.51 -5.15 -0.27
CA VAL A 25 -1.06 -6.30 0.45
C VAL A 25 -0.27 -6.54 1.73
N MET A 26 -0.97 -6.84 2.81
CA MET A 26 -0.36 -7.22 4.09
C MET A 26 -1.19 -8.31 4.76
N ARG A 27 -0.49 -9.31 5.29
CA ARG A 27 -1.07 -10.37 6.12
C ARG A 27 -0.43 -10.35 7.50
N VAL A 28 -1.21 -10.71 8.52
CA VAL A 28 -0.71 -10.84 9.90
C VAL A 28 0.28 -12.01 9.97
N GLU A 29 1.43 -11.79 10.62
CA GLU A 29 2.39 -12.85 10.94
C GLU A 29 1.73 -14.00 11.72
N ASN A 30 2.17 -15.23 11.46
CA ASN A 30 1.71 -16.48 12.08
C ASN A 30 0.25 -16.91 11.80
N VAL A 31 -0.67 -15.96 11.59
CA VAL A 31 -2.10 -16.24 11.32
C VAL A 31 -2.42 -16.21 9.83
N GLY A 32 -1.65 -15.46 9.03
CA GLY A 32 -1.85 -15.35 7.58
C GLY A 32 -3.11 -14.57 7.16
N ARG A 33 -3.87 -14.01 8.11
CA ARG A 33 -5.08 -13.22 7.86
C ARG A 33 -4.74 -11.95 7.06
N LEU A 34 -5.48 -11.70 5.99
CA LEU A 34 -5.36 -10.49 5.16
C LEU A 34 -5.88 -9.26 5.90
N ILE A 35 -5.05 -8.22 6.06
CA ILE A 35 -5.37 -6.99 6.80
C ILE A 35 -5.19 -5.71 5.98
N LEU A 36 -4.49 -5.79 4.85
CA LEU A 36 -4.40 -4.73 3.85
C LEU A 36 -4.55 -5.37 2.47
N ASN A 37 -5.40 -4.80 1.64
CA ASN A 37 -5.57 -5.16 0.24
C ASN A 37 -6.03 -3.92 -0.55
N ALA A 38 -5.13 -2.93 -0.66
CA ALA A 38 -5.43 -1.64 -1.27
C ALA A 38 -4.88 -1.59 -2.70
N PRO A 39 -5.72 -1.35 -3.72
CA PRO A 39 -5.23 -1.01 -5.05
C PRO A 39 -4.51 0.36 -5.02
N LEU A 40 -3.44 0.49 -5.79
CA LEU A 40 -2.80 1.76 -6.07
C LEU A 40 -3.53 2.40 -7.25
N LEU A 41 -4.09 3.58 -7.00
CA LEU A 41 -4.77 4.39 -7.97
C LEU A 41 -3.90 5.59 -8.35
N PRO A 42 -4.13 6.23 -9.51
CA PRO A 42 -3.46 7.49 -9.86
C PRO A 42 -3.67 8.60 -8.82
N SER A 43 -4.77 8.54 -8.06
CA SER A 43 -5.11 9.45 -6.96
C SER A 43 -4.52 9.06 -5.60
N THR A 44 -3.81 7.93 -5.50
CA THR A 44 -3.20 7.49 -4.25
C THR A 44 -2.11 8.47 -3.83
N THR A 45 -2.27 9.03 -2.63
CA THR A 45 -1.26 9.91 -2.03
C THR A 45 -0.63 9.23 -0.82
N LEU A 46 0.69 9.42 -0.69
CA LEU A 46 1.50 8.85 0.37
C LEU A 46 2.19 9.99 1.12
N VAL A 47 1.83 10.16 2.39
CA VAL A 47 2.40 11.21 3.25
C VAL A 47 3.29 10.57 4.30
N GLU A 48 4.54 11.02 4.37
CA GLU A 48 5.46 10.64 5.43
C GLU A 48 5.16 11.43 6.70
N ARG A 49 5.21 10.75 7.84
CA ARG A 49 5.29 11.39 9.15
C ARG A 49 6.48 10.80 9.90
N PRO A 50 7.62 11.51 9.97
CA PRO A 50 8.73 11.08 10.79
C PRO A 50 8.32 11.09 12.26
N THR A 51 8.75 10.07 12.99
CA THR A 51 8.67 9.99 14.46
C THR A 51 10.01 9.50 14.96
N ASP A 52 10.33 9.74 16.23
CA ASP A 52 11.67 9.64 16.83
C ASP A 52 12.50 8.41 16.40
N ASN A 53 11.89 7.25 16.13
CA ASN A 53 12.58 6.04 15.66
C ASN A 53 11.85 5.26 14.55
N THR A 54 10.77 5.79 13.98
CA THR A 54 9.99 5.09 12.94
C THR A 54 9.44 6.03 11.90
N LEU A 55 9.32 5.57 10.66
CA LEU A 55 8.66 6.32 9.61
C LEU A 55 7.23 5.80 9.43
N ARG A 56 6.25 6.70 9.57
CA ARG A 56 4.84 6.38 9.34
C ARG A 56 4.44 6.83 7.95
N LEU A 57 4.01 5.88 7.12
CA LEU A 57 3.46 6.13 5.80
C LEU A 57 1.94 6.16 5.90
N VAL A 58 1.34 7.31 5.58
CA VAL A 58 -0.12 7.46 5.52
C VAL A 58 -0.57 7.33 4.07
N LEU A 59 -1.27 6.24 3.77
CA LEU A 59 -1.84 5.97 2.46
C LEU A 59 -3.29 6.43 2.43
N TYR A 60 -3.61 7.29 1.48
CA TYR A 60 -4.95 7.76 1.18
C TYR A 60 -5.42 7.13 -0.13
N SER A 61 -6.52 6.36 -0.10
CA SER A 61 -7.19 5.88 -1.33
C SER A 61 -8.61 6.43 -1.38
N SER A 62 -8.90 7.23 -2.41
CA SER A 62 -10.21 7.88 -2.60
C SER A 62 -11.29 6.93 -3.09
N GLU A 63 -10.92 5.85 -3.80
CA GLU A 63 -11.87 4.93 -4.41
C GLU A 63 -11.62 3.48 -4.00
N SER A 64 -12.72 2.73 -3.95
CA SER A 64 -12.80 1.37 -3.45
C SER A 64 -12.99 0.42 -4.63
N ALA A 65 -11.91 -0.07 -5.22
CA ALA A 65 -11.96 -1.03 -6.34
C ALA A 65 -12.01 -2.51 -5.90
N SER A 66 -12.49 -2.84 -4.70
CA SER A 66 -12.69 -4.26 -4.35
C SER A 66 -13.86 -4.52 -3.42
N ALA A 67 -14.68 -5.51 -3.79
CA ALA A 67 -15.90 -5.91 -3.08
C ALA A 67 -15.70 -6.37 -1.62
N SER A 68 -14.45 -6.65 -1.21
CA SER A 68 -14.10 -7.09 0.16
C SER A 68 -13.59 -5.96 1.07
N CYS A 69 -13.39 -4.75 0.55
CA CYS A 69 -12.99 -3.58 1.36
C CYS A 69 -13.69 -2.31 0.85
N ALA A 70 -15.01 -2.27 1.03
CA ALA A 70 -15.95 -1.28 0.49
C ALA A 70 -15.87 0.15 1.08
N LYS A 71 -14.71 0.63 1.56
CA LYS A 71 -14.59 1.98 2.14
C LYS A 71 -13.29 2.66 1.70
N PRO A 72 -13.33 3.98 1.37
CA PRO A 72 -12.15 4.80 1.32
C PRO A 72 -11.33 4.58 2.60
N GLY A 73 -10.11 4.13 2.44
CA GLY A 73 -9.28 3.64 3.53
C GLY A 73 -8.10 4.57 3.74
N HIS A 74 -8.01 5.16 4.93
CA HIS A 74 -6.76 5.73 5.42
C HIS A 74 -5.98 4.63 6.13
N PHE A 75 -4.81 4.30 5.62
CA PHE A 75 -3.92 3.33 6.26
C PHE A 75 -2.68 4.04 6.79
N VAL A 76 -2.27 3.69 8.01
CA VAL A 76 -1.01 4.14 8.58
C VAL A 76 -0.12 2.92 8.72
N LEU A 77 0.97 2.88 7.94
CA LEU A 77 1.99 1.85 8.02
C LEU A 77 3.16 2.40 8.83
N ARG A 78 3.53 1.72 9.91
CA ARG A 78 4.74 2.05 10.68
C ARG A 78 5.82 1.08 10.26
N VAL A 79 6.89 1.60 9.65
CA VAL A 79 8.06 0.80 9.25
C VAL A 79 9.15 0.97 10.30
N LYS A 80 9.75 -0.15 10.71
CA LYS A 80 10.75 -0.19 11.79
C LYS A 80 12.06 0.46 11.37
N ILE A 81 12.52 0.19 10.14
CA ILE A 81 13.77 0.70 9.60
C ILE A 81 13.44 1.88 8.66
N PRO A 82 13.95 3.10 8.91
CA PRO A 82 13.67 4.26 8.06
C PRO A 82 14.03 4.05 6.58
N ALA A 83 15.19 3.45 6.30
CA ALA A 83 15.64 3.18 4.93
C ALA A 83 14.68 2.24 4.16
N GLU A 84 14.08 1.25 4.83
CA GLU A 84 13.06 0.38 4.20
C GLU A 84 11.77 1.16 3.91
N ALA A 85 11.44 2.14 4.75
CA ALA A 85 10.28 2.98 4.58
C ALA A 85 10.43 3.91 3.37
N GLU A 86 11.60 4.53 3.22
CA GLU A 86 11.97 5.35 2.06
C GLU A 86 11.94 4.51 0.77
N ALA A 87 12.51 3.30 0.80
CA ALA A 87 12.48 2.38 -0.34
C ALA A 87 11.05 1.98 -0.74
N LEU A 88 10.20 1.67 0.25
CA LEU A 88 8.79 1.35 0.02
C LEU A 88 8.04 2.55 -0.58
N GLN A 89 8.28 3.74 -0.05
CA GLN A 89 7.65 4.96 -0.54
C GLN A 89 8.07 5.27 -1.97
N ALA A 90 9.37 5.20 -2.28
CA ALA A 90 9.89 5.39 -3.63
C ALA A 90 9.28 4.38 -4.62
N ALA A 91 9.12 3.12 -4.21
CA ALA A 91 8.49 2.09 -5.03
C ALA A 91 7.00 2.39 -5.30
N ILE A 92 6.25 2.82 -4.28
CA ILE A 92 4.83 3.21 -4.43
C ILE A 92 4.71 4.43 -5.34
N ASN A 93 5.49 5.49 -5.11
CA ASN A 93 5.45 6.70 -5.92
C ASN A 93 5.79 6.41 -7.39
N LYS A 94 6.84 5.62 -7.64
CA LYS A 94 7.19 5.17 -8.99
C LYS A 94 6.04 4.40 -9.65
N CYS A 95 5.34 3.57 -8.89
CA CYS A 95 4.19 2.84 -9.39
C CYS A 95 3.03 3.77 -9.75
N VAL A 96 2.68 4.71 -8.87
CA VAL A 96 1.61 5.69 -9.11
C VAL A 96 1.93 6.58 -10.31
N SER A 97 3.18 7.04 -10.46
CA SER A 97 3.62 7.82 -11.63
C SER A 97 3.54 7.04 -12.94
N ASN A 98 3.71 5.71 -12.92
CA ASN A 98 3.55 4.89 -14.12
C ASN A 98 2.07 4.69 -14.50
N LEU A 99 1.14 4.79 -13.55
CA LEU A 99 -0.30 4.69 -13.81
C LEU A 99 -0.90 5.98 -14.38
N GLN A 100 -0.18 7.11 -14.32
CA GLN A 100 -0.60 8.39 -14.87
C GLN A 100 -0.17 8.62 -16.33
N LYS A 101 0.59 7.68 -16.92
CA LYS A 101 1.01 7.72 -18.33
C LYS A 101 0.00 7.00 -19.20
#